data_AF-A0A5N7ZL28-F1
#
_entry.id   AF-A0A5N7ZL28-F1
#
_cell.length_a   1.000
_cell.length_b   1.000
_cell.length_c   1.000
_cell.angle_alpha   90.00
_cell.angle_beta   90.00
_cell.angle_gamma   90.00
#
_symmetry.space_group_name_H-M   'P 1'
#
loop_
_entity.id
_entity.type
_entity.pdbx_description
1 polymer ?
#
loop_
_entity_poly.entity_id
_entity_poly.type
_entity_poly.pdbx_seq_one_letter_code
_entity_poly.pdbx_strand_id
1 'polypeptide(L)'
;FFAGFQIAVFAFVGIELVGTTAAEAKNPERTLPRAINSIPVRIIVFYVLALIAIMAVTPWRDVVPGKSPFVELFVLAGLPAAASIINFVVLTSAASSANSGVFSTSRMLYGLSQEGDAPKAFEKLSRRAVPANGLYFSCTCLLLGAALIYVIPDLVEAFTLVTTVSALLFMFVWTLILLSYLNYRKHRPALHQASKYKMPGGRLMCYVCLTFFAFILVLLSLEDDTRKALIFTPLWFVILTATYQLVRSKRHPRTAVRDTQDS
;
A
#
# COMPACT_ATOMS: atom_id res chain seq x y z
N PHE A 1 7.13 -10.32 19.71
CA PHE A 1 8.09 -10.62 18.62
C PHE A 1 7.35 -10.73 17.28
N PHE A 2 6.35 -11.60 17.13
CA PHE A 2 5.58 -11.78 15.89
C PHE A 2 4.84 -10.52 15.40
N ALA A 3 4.13 -9.81 16.29
CA ALA A 3 3.53 -8.50 16.01
C ALA A 3 4.54 -7.47 15.44
N GLY A 4 5.83 -7.56 15.79
CA GLY A 4 6.87 -6.67 15.27
C GLY A 4 7.12 -6.85 13.78
N PHE A 5 7.02 -8.08 13.25
CA PHE A 5 7.08 -8.35 11.82
C PHE A 5 5.91 -7.72 11.08
N GLN A 6 4.71 -7.76 11.65
CA GLN A 6 3.53 -7.14 11.07
C GLN A 6 3.70 -5.62 10.91
N ILE A 7 4.13 -4.95 11.98
CA ILE A 7 4.37 -3.51 11.97
C ILE A 7 5.48 -3.16 10.98
N ALA A 8 6.53 -3.98 10.88
CA ALA A 8 7.59 -3.80 9.90
C ALA A 8 7.07 -3.91 8.46
N VAL A 9 6.23 -4.92 8.14
CA VAL A 9 5.61 -5.04 6.81
C VAL A 9 4.72 -3.85 6.50
N PHE A 10 3.93 -3.41 7.48
CA PHE A 10 3.08 -2.23 7.33
C PHE A 10 3.89 -0.97 6.98
N ALA A 11 5.10 -0.82 7.53
CA ALA A 11 5.97 0.32 7.20
C ALA A 11 6.44 0.36 5.73
N PHE A 12 6.36 -0.75 4.99
CA PHE A 12 6.69 -0.80 3.56
C PHE A 12 5.47 -0.68 2.63
N VAL A 13 4.27 -0.57 3.20
CA VAL A 13 3.05 -0.28 2.43
C VAL A 13 3.20 1.06 1.71
N GLY A 14 2.75 1.14 0.46
CA GLY A 14 2.85 2.34 -0.37
C GLY A 14 3.96 2.28 -1.42
N ILE A 15 4.84 1.27 -1.41
CA ILE A 15 5.84 1.09 -2.47
C ILE A 15 5.18 0.77 -3.83
N GLU A 16 4.01 0.12 -3.83
CA GLU A 16 3.21 -0.16 -5.03
C GLU A 16 2.70 1.11 -5.71
N LEU A 17 2.64 2.24 -4.99
CA LEU A 17 2.26 3.53 -5.55
C LEU A 17 3.22 3.97 -6.67
N VAL A 18 4.50 3.61 -6.56
CA VAL A 18 5.50 3.85 -7.60
C VAL A 18 5.10 3.19 -8.93
N GLY A 19 4.49 2.00 -8.86
CA GLY A 19 3.96 1.30 -10.03
C GLY A 19 2.79 2.02 -10.68
N THR A 20 1.87 2.59 -9.89
CA THR A 20 0.73 3.34 -10.45
C THR A 20 1.11 4.70 -11.02
N THR A 21 2.01 5.41 -10.34
CA THR A 21 2.55 6.69 -10.79
C THR A 21 3.50 6.55 -11.97
N ALA A 22 4.02 5.33 -12.22
CA ALA A 22 4.79 5.00 -13.42
C ALA A 22 4.05 5.33 -14.71
N ALA A 23 2.73 5.12 -14.75
CA ALA A 23 1.89 5.38 -15.92
C ALA A 23 1.79 6.88 -16.25
N GLU A 24 2.08 7.75 -15.28
CA GLU A 24 2.01 9.21 -15.40
C GLU A 24 3.40 9.87 -15.38
N ALA A 25 4.46 9.10 -15.17
CA ALA A 25 5.80 9.63 -15.01
C ALA A 25 6.36 10.17 -16.35
N LYS A 26 6.93 11.38 -16.31
CA LYS A 26 7.69 11.94 -17.43
C LYS A 26 8.97 11.11 -17.62
N ASN A 27 9.08 10.41 -18.76
CA ASN A 27 10.17 9.48 -19.11
C ASN A 27 10.30 8.28 -18.14
N PRO A 28 9.35 7.32 -18.17
CA PRO A 28 9.33 6.18 -17.26
C PRO A 28 10.59 5.31 -17.36
N GLU A 29 11.22 5.23 -18.53
CA GLU A 29 12.43 4.42 -18.76
C GLU A 29 13.64 4.84 -17.92
N ARG A 30 13.73 6.12 -17.52
CA ARG A 30 14.81 6.62 -16.66
C ARG A 30 14.37 6.81 -15.23
N THR A 31 13.15 7.28 -15.03
CA THR A 31 12.61 7.62 -13.71
C THR A 31 12.34 6.36 -12.89
N LEU A 32 11.82 5.28 -13.50
CA LEU A 32 11.48 4.05 -12.77
C LEU A 32 12.71 3.32 -12.23
N PRO A 33 13.77 3.03 -13.01
CA PRO A 33 14.94 2.33 -12.46
C PRO A 33 15.61 3.13 -11.32
N ARG A 34 15.65 4.46 -11.44
CA ARG A 34 16.20 5.34 -10.40
C ARG A 34 15.35 5.33 -9.13
N ALA A 35 14.04 5.36 -9.25
CA ALA A 35 13.14 5.27 -8.11
C ALA A 35 13.25 3.91 -7.42
N ILE A 36 13.17 2.82 -8.18
CA ILE A 36 13.21 1.44 -7.67
C ILE A 36 14.53 1.14 -6.93
N ASN A 37 15.67 1.64 -7.44
CA ASN A 37 16.95 1.42 -6.76
C ASN A 37 17.18 2.36 -5.58
N SER A 38 16.66 3.60 -5.61
CA SER A 38 16.96 4.59 -4.57
C SER A 38 15.98 4.59 -3.40
N ILE A 39 14.71 4.21 -3.61
CA ILE A 39 13.70 4.22 -2.55
C ILE A 39 14.05 3.21 -1.43
N PRO A 40 14.29 1.91 -1.73
CA PRO A 40 14.58 0.93 -0.68
C PRO A 40 15.87 1.26 0.07
N VAL A 41 16.91 1.70 -0.64
CA VAL A 41 18.20 2.08 -0.02
C VAL A 41 18.01 3.24 0.95
N ARG A 42 17.27 4.28 0.56
CA ARG A 42 16.98 5.40 1.47
C ARG A 42 16.18 4.94 2.67
N ILE A 43 15.13 4.13 2.46
CA ILE A 43 14.32 3.61 3.56
C ILE A 43 15.20 2.86 4.54
N ILE A 44 15.98 1.86 4.08
CA ILE A 44 16.86 1.06 4.94
C ILE A 44 17.84 1.94 5.72
N VAL A 45 18.52 2.86 5.03
CA VAL A 45 19.50 3.75 5.67
C VAL A 45 18.84 4.62 6.74
N PHE A 46 17.75 5.31 6.42
CA PHE A 46 17.08 6.18 7.39
C PHE A 46 16.44 5.39 8.54
N TYR A 47 15.85 4.22 8.27
CA TYR A 47 15.22 3.38 9.30
C TYR A 47 16.25 2.82 10.28
N VAL A 48 17.32 2.21 9.76
CA VAL A 48 18.36 1.59 10.59
C VAL A 48 19.12 2.66 11.38
N LEU A 49 19.51 3.77 10.75
CA LEU A 49 20.21 4.85 11.46
C LEU A 49 19.32 5.48 12.54
N ALA A 50 18.04 5.72 12.26
CA ALA A 50 17.11 6.26 13.24
C ALA A 50 16.93 5.29 14.42
N LEU A 51 16.77 3.99 14.16
CA LEU A 51 16.63 2.97 15.21
C LEU A 51 17.89 2.87 16.07
N ILE A 52 19.08 2.91 15.47
CA ILE A 52 20.35 2.92 16.21
C ILE A 52 20.41 4.17 17.12
N ALA A 53 20.07 5.35 16.60
CA ALA A 53 20.09 6.59 17.37
C ALA A 53 19.10 6.55 18.55
N ILE A 54 17.89 6.03 18.33
CA ILE A 54 16.90 5.86 19.40
C ILE A 54 17.40 4.86 20.44
N MET A 55 17.84 3.67 20.01
CA MET A 55 18.28 2.60 20.91
C MET A 55 19.55 2.95 21.70
N ALA A 56 20.39 3.86 21.18
CA ALA A 56 21.56 4.35 21.88
C ALA A 56 21.22 5.24 23.08
N VAL A 57 20.07 5.93 23.07
CA VAL A 57 19.62 6.80 24.15
C VAL A 57 18.61 6.12 25.05
N THR A 58 17.65 5.41 24.48
CA THR A 58 16.60 4.68 25.21
C THR A 58 16.70 3.21 24.82
N PRO A 59 17.24 2.34 25.70
CA PRO A 59 17.29 0.90 25.43
C PRO A 59 15.90 0.37 25.11
N TRP A 60 15.79 -0.61 24.20
CA TRP A 60 14.50 -1.17 23.75
C TRP A 60 13.61 -1.72 24.89
N ARG A 61 14.16 -1.89 26.09
CA ARG A 61 13.47 -2.45 27.28
C ARG A 61 12.68 -1.38 28.03
N ASP A 62 13.08 -0.12 27.91
CA ASP A 62 12.55 1.01 28.69
C ASP A 62 11.66 1.94 27.83
N VAL A 63 11.31 1.50 26.61
CA VAL A 63 10.44 2.27 25.71
C VAL A 63 9.01 2.26 26.28
N VAL A 64 8.53 3.44 26.68
CA VAL A 64 7.20 3.60 27.27
C VAL A 64 6.12 3.50 26.17
N PRO A 65 5.14 2.59 26.30
CA PRO A 65 4.02 2.51 25.37
C PRO A 65 3.20 3.81 25.34
N GLY A 66 2.82 4.28 24.15
CA GLY A 66 1.91 5.42 23.98
C GLY A 66 2.58 6.78 23.78
N LYS A 67 3.92 6.88 23.83
CA LYS A 67 4.66 8.09 23.43
C LYS A 67 5.47 7.85 22.15
N SER A 68 5.65 8.91 21.36
CA SER A 68 6.50 8.86 20.16
C SER A 68 7.98 8.74 20.58
N PRO A 69 8.68 7.67 20.21
CA PRO A 69 10.08 7.45 20.61
C PRO A 69 11.01 8.58 20.14
N PHE A 70 10.69 9.21 19.00
CA PHE A 70 11.45 10.35 18.49
C PHE A 70 11.28 11.59 19.36
N VAL A 71 10.07 11.85 19.87
CA VAL A 71 9.82 13.01 20.74
C VAL A 71 10.47 12.77 22.09
N GLU A 72 10.34 11.55 22.63
CA GLU A 72 10.92 11.15 23.91
C GLU A 72 12.45 11.23 23.89
N LEU A 73 13.10 10.80 22.79
CA LEU A 73 14.53 10.94 22.56
C LEU A 73 15.02 12.38 22.77
N PHE A 74 14.36 13.37 22.14
CA PHE A 74 14.78 14.78 22.24
C PHE A 74 14.44 15.41 23.59
N VAL A 75 13.36 14.96 24.24
CA VAL A 75 13.02 15.39 25.60
C VAL A 75 14.06 14.87 26.59
N LEU A 76 14.44 13.58 26.52
CA LEU A 76 15.47 12.98 27.37
C LEU A 76 16.86 13.56 27.12
N ALA A 77 17.16 13.95 25.87
CA ALA A 77 18.39 14.65 25.51
C ALA A 77 18.45 16.12 25.97
N GLY A 78 17.40 16.64 26.63
CA GLY A 78 17.35 18.02 27.13
C GLY A 78 17.03 19.08 26.08
N LEU A 79 16.49 18.70 24.92
CA LEU A 79 16.16 19.58 23.80
C LEU A 79 14.64 19.57 23.50
N PRO A 80 13.78 20.07 24.41
CA PRO A 80 12.33 20.04 24.22
C PRO A 80 11.84 20.83 22.99
N ALA A 81 12.56 21.88 22.59
CA ALA A 81 12.27 22.62 21.36
C ALA A 81 12.52 21.78 20.09
N ALA A 82 13.50 20.87 20.11
CA ALA A 82 13.72 19.94 19.00
C ALA A 82 12.60 18.89 18.93
N ALA A 83 12.07 18.46 20.07
CA ALA A 83 10.98 17.51 20.15
C ALA A 83 9.69 18.02 19.47
N SER A 84 9.36 19.30 19.64
CA SER A 84 8.19 19.91 18.99
C SER A 84 8.36 20.07 17.49
N ILE A 85 9.56 20.45 17.02
CA ILE A 85 9.90 20.52 15.60
C ILE A 85 9.76 19.15 14.94
N ILE A 86 10.28 18.10 15.57
CA ILE A 86 10.18 16.73 15.04
C ILE A 86 8.74 16.26 15.00
N ASN A 87 7.94 16.53 16.04
CA ASN A 87 6.51 16.21 16.02
C ASN A 87 5.80 16.92 14.86
N PHE A 88 6.10 18.19 14.61
CA PHE A 88 5.57 18.94 13.47
C PHE A 88 5.94 18.32 12.12
N VAL A 89 7.22 17.91 11.95
CA VAL A 89 7.70 17.22 10.74
C VAL A 89 6.99 15.88 10.53
N VAL A 90 6.82 15.09 11.59
CA VAL A 90 6.13 13.79 11.53
C VAL A 90 4.66 13.97 11.15
N LEU A 91 3.95 14.91 11.79
CA LEU A 91 2.55 15.19 11.48
C LEU A 91 2.37 15.70 10.04
N THR A 92 3.25 16.58 9.58
CA THR A 92 3.22 17.08 8.19
C THR A 92 3.49 15.96 7.18
N SER A 93 4.44 15.06 7.49
CA SER A 93 4.76 13.90 6.65
C SER A 93 3.62 12.89 6.61
N ALA A 94 2.96 12.65 7.74
CA ALA A 94 1.78 11.79 7.83
C ALA A 94 0.61 12.38 7.01
N ALA A 95 0.36 13.68 7.12
CA ALA A 95 -0.67 14.37 6.32
C ALA A 95 -0.38 14.30 4.82
N SER A 96 0.88 14.48 4.41
CA SER A 96 1.30 14.33 3.00
C SER A 96 1.06 12.91 2.49
N SER A 97 1.45 11.90 3.27
CA SER A 97 1.26 10.48 2.92
C SER A 97 -0.22 10.12 2.80
N ALA A 98 -1.06 10.61 3.72
CA ALA A 98 -2.51 10.43 3.66
C ALA A 98 -3.10 11.04 2.37
N ASN A 99 -2.67 12.25 2.00
CA ASN A 99 -3.10 12.89 0.76
C ASN A 99 -2.71 12.10 -0.49
N SER A 100 -1.48 11.57 -0.54
CA SER A 100 -1.03 10.69 -1.63
C SER A 100 -1.84 9.39 -1.71
N GLY A 101 -2.19 8.78 -0.58
CA GLY A 101 -3.02 7.58 -0.53
C GLY A 101 -4.44 7.82 -1.06
N VAL A 102 -5.07 8.93 -0.64
CA VAL A 102 -6.39 9.35 -1.13
C VAL A 102 -6.36 9.65 -2.63
N PHE A 103 -5.34 10.39 -3.09
CA PHE A 103 -5.15 10.68 -4.50
C PHE A 103 -5.02 9.41 -5.34
N SER A 104 -4.17 8.46 -4.91
CA SER A 104 -3.97 7.19 -5.61
C SER A 104 -5.24 6.36 -5.73
N THR A 105 -5.95 6.19 -4.61
CA THR A 105 -7.19 5.41 -4.56
C THR A 105 -8.24 5.98 -5.51
N SER A 106 -8.36 7.31 -5.54
CA SER A 106 -9.29 7.99 -6.46
C SER A 106 -8.95 7.74 -7.94
N ARG A 107 -7.66 7.68 -8.29
CA ARG A 107 -7.19 7.39 -9.66
C ARG A 107 -7.36 5.92 -10.04
N MET A 108 -7.08 5.00 -9.12
CA MET A 108 -7.34 3.57 -9.34
C MET A 108 -8.83 3.32 -9.61
N LEU A 109 -9.72 3.93 -8.80
CA LEU A 109 -11.16 3.79 -8.97
C LEU A 109 -11.67 4.41 -10.28
N TYR A 110 -11.09 5.54 -10.68
CA TYR A 110 -11.33 6.15 -11.99
C TYR A 110 -10.90 5.23 -13.14
N GLY A 111 -9.71 4.62 -13.07
CA GLY A 111 -9.22 3.67 -14.06
C GLY A 111 -10.15 2.46 -14.20
N LEU A 112 -10.57 1.88 -13.07
CA LEU A 112 -11.56 0.79 -13.05
C LEU A 112 -12.90 1.21 -13.67
N SER A 113 -13.34 2.45 -13.47
CA SER A 113 -14.59 2.93 -14.06
C SER A 113 -14.51 3.11 -15.57
N GLN A 114 -13.36 3.55 -16.10
CA GLN A 114 -13.11 3.64 -17.55
C GLN A 114 -13.09 2.25 -18.21
N GLU A 115 -12.54 1.25 -17.53
CA GLU A 115 -12.55 -0.15 -17.98
C GLU A 115 -13.92 -0.85 -17.78
N GLY A 116 -14.88 -0.17 -17.14
CA GLY A 116 -16.22 -0.67 -16.88
C GLY A 116 -16.36 -1.62 -15.69
N ASP A 117 -15.31 -1.74 -14.87
CA ASP A 117 -15.24 -2.59 -13.68
C ASP A 117 -15.68 -1.86 -12.38
N ALA A 118 -15.88 -0.53 -12.44
CA ALA A 118 -16.50 0.27 -11.38
C ALA A 118 -17.71 1.09 -11.91
N PRO A 119 -18.65 1.52 -11.03
CA PRO A 119 -19.81 2.31 -11.46
C PRO A 119 -19.41 3.55 -12.26
N LYS A 120 -20.11 3.83 -13.38
CA LYS A 120 -19.89 5.00 -14.26
C LYS A 120 -19.91 6.36 -13.53
N ALA A 121 -20.47 6.41 -12.31
CA ALA A 121 -20.41 7.59 -11.47
C ALA A 121 -18.96 8.00 -11.13
N PHE A 122 -18.02 7.05 -11.03
CA PHE A 122 -16.61 7.33 -10.75
C PHE A 122 -15.81 7.78 -11.98
N GLU A 123 -16.38 7.68 -13.18
CA GLU A 123 -15.78 8.10 -14.46
C GLU A 123 -15.83 9.63 -14.67
N LYS A 124 -16.61 10.35 -13.85
CA LYS A 124 -16.74 11.81 -13.97
C LYS A 124 -15.53 12.52 -13.37
N LEU A 125 -14.75 13.18 -14.24
CA LEU A 125 -13.70 14.11 -13.83
C LEU A 125 -14.29 15.49 -13.46
N SER A 126 -13.73 16.12 -12.44
CA SER A 126 -14.01 17.53 -12.13
C SER A 126 -13.31 18.47 -13.11
N ARG A 127 -13.65 19.77 -13.06
CA ARG A 127 -13.03 20.84 -13.87
C ARG A 127 -11.50 20.94 -13.71
N ARG A 128 -10.94 20.37 -12.63
CA ARG A 128 -9.49 20.31 -12.37
C ARG A 128 -8.86 18.95 -12.73
N ALA A 129 -9.56 18.12 -13.51
CA ALA A 129 -9.14 16.78 -13.91
C ALA A 129 -8.90 15.79 -12.75
N VAL A 130 -9.55 16.01 -11.60
CA VAL A 130 -9.53 15.09 -10.45
C VAL A 130 -10.86 14.33 -10.37
N PRO A 131 -10.87 12.99 -10.18
CA PRO A 131 -12.09 12.20 -10.01
C PRO A 131 -12.77 12.53 -8.66
N ALA A 132 -13.66 13.51 -8.66
CA ALA A 132 -14.27 14.07 -7.45
C ALA A 132 -15.08 13.04 -6.66
N ASN A 133 -15.81 12.14 -7.35
CA ASN A 133 -16.61 11.11 -6.67
C ASN A 133 -15.74 10.08 -5.96
N GLY A 134 -14.58 9.73 -6.53
CA GLY A 134 -13.61 8.85 -5.86
C GLY A 134 -12.95 9.52 -4.65
N LEU A 135 -12.73 10.84 -4.73
CA LEU A 135 -12.22 11.64 -3.63
C LEU A 135 -13.23 11.72 -2.47
N TYR A 136 -14.50 12.04 -2.75
CA TYR A 136 -15.55 12.10 -1.73
C TYR A 136 -15.75 10.75 -1.04
N PHE A 137 -15.71 9.64 -1.79
CA PHE A 137 -15.79 8.29 -1.25
C PHE A 137 -14.60 8.00 -0.30
N SER A 138 -13.38 8.32 -0.73
CA SER A 138 -12.18 8.12 0.10
C SER A 138 -12.24 8.95 1.39
N CYS A 139 -12.70 10.21 1.31
CA CYS A 139 -12.89 11.07 2.48
C CYS A 139 -13.97 10.53 3.43
N THR A 140 -15.07 9.98 2.92
CA THR A 140 -16.11 9.37 3.77
C THR A 140 -15.58 8.10 4.46
N CYS A 141 -14.83 7.26 3.77
CA CYS A 141 -14.15 6.12 4.39
C CYS A 141 -13.16 6.55 5.48
N LEU A 142 -12.39 7.61 5.26
CA LEU A 142 -11.49 8.16 6.28
C LEU A 142 -12.26 8.69 7.51
N LEU A 143 -13.37 9.40 7.31
CA LEU A 143 -14.21 9.89 8.39
C LEU A 143 -14.84 8.75 9.20
N LEU A 144 -15.29 7.68 8.53
CA LEU A 144 -15.78 6.47 9.19
C LEU A 144 -14.68 5.75 9.98
N GLY A 145 -13.47 5.65 9.41
CA GLY A 145 -12.32 5.10 10.12
C GLY A 145 -11.94 5.93 11.35
N ALA A 146 -11.96 7.25 11.25
CA ALA A 146 -11.74 8.14 12.39
C ALA A 146 -12.84 8.00 13.45
N ALA A 147 -14.10 7.85 13.04
CA ALA A 147 -15.21 7.59 13.97
C ALA A 147 -15.06 6.25 14.70
N LEU A 148 -14.55 5.22 14.01
CA LEU A 148 -14.30 3.90 14.62
C LEU A 148 -13.29 3.98 15.77
N ILE A 149 -12.30 4.87 15.68
CA ILE A 149 -11.31 5.10 16.75
C ILE A 149 -11.97 5.65 18.03
N TYR A 150 -13.08 6.39 17.92
CA TYR A 150 -13.83 6.85 19.10
C TYR A 150 -14.70 5.77 19.75
N VAL A 151 -15.02 4.69 19.03
CA VAL A 151 -15.85 3.58 19.53
C VAL A 151 -15.00 2.54 20.27
N ILE A 152 -13.73 2.39 19.89
CA ILE A 152 -12.80 1.45 20.54
C ILE A 152 -12.15 2.16 21.75
N PRO A 153 -12.29 1.61 22.97
CA PRO A 153 -11.79 2.25 24.19
C PRO A 153 -10.25 2.29 24.27
N ASP A 154 -9.55 1.40 23.55
CA ASP A 154 -8.08 1.36 23.50
C ASP A 154 -7.55 1.73 22.10
N LEU A 155 -6.78 2.84 22.05
CA LEU A 155 -6.18 3.35 20.80
C LEU A 155 -5.11 2.42 20.23
N VAL A 156 -4.37 1.70 21.09
CA VAL A 156 -3.32 0.78 20.66
C VAL A 156 -3.94 -0.46 20.03
N GLU A 157 -5.03 -0.97 20.62
CA GLU A 157 -5.81 -2.07 20.05
C GLU A 157 -6.43 -1.67 18.70
N ALA A 158 -7.06 -0.49 18.62
CA ALA A 158 -7.62 0.04 17.38
C ALA A 158 -6.56 0.18 16.27
N PHE A 159 -5.40 0.75 16.61
CA PHE A 159 -4.30 0.90 15.66
C PHE A 159 -3.74 -0.46 15.22
N THR A 160 -3.57 -1.39 16.15
CA THR A 160 -3.08 -2.74 15.85
C THR A 160 -4.04 -3.46 14.92
N LEU A 161 -5.35 -3.41 15.18
CA LEU A 161 -6.37 -4.03 14.33
C LEU A 161 -6.37 -3.42 12.91
N VAL A 162 -6.40 -2.09 12.80
CA VAL A 162 -6.44 -1.40 11.49
C VAL A 162 -5.17 -1.67 10.68
N THR A 163 -4.00 -1.64 11.32
CA THR A 163 -2.73 -1.95 10.65
C THR A 163 -2.62 -3.41 10.26
N THR A 164 -3.15 -4.33 11.08
CA THR A 164 -3.25 -5.77 10.75
C THR A 164 -4.06 -5.99 9.48
N VAL A 165 -5.28 -5.45 9.44
CA VAL A 165 -6.18 -5.62 8.29
C VAL A 165 -5.58 -4.97 7.04
N SER A 166 -5.01 -3.77 7.18
CA SER A 166 -4.32 -3.09 6.08
C SER A 166 -3.16 -3.93 5.54
N ALA A 167 -2.29 -4.44 6.41
CA ALA A 167 -1.14 -5.24 6.00
C ALA A 167 -1.55 -6.51 5.24
N LEU A 168 -2.62 -7.19 5.68
CA LEU A 168 -3.17 -8.36 4.97
C LEU A 168 -3.68 -8.01 3.57
N LEU A 169 -4.44 -6.91 3.45
CA LEU A 169 -4.97 -6.45 2.15
C LEU A 169 -3.84 -6.11 1.17
N PHE A 170 -2.80 -5.40 1.63
CA PHE A 170 -1.65 -5.07 0.80
C PHE A 170 -0.81 -6.29 0.43
N MET A 171 -0.64 -7.24 1.34
CA MET A 171 0.03 -8.51 1.06
C MET A 171 -0.67 -9.28 -0.05
N PHE A 172 -2.00 -9.25 -0.05
CA PHE A 172 -2.79 -9.83 -1.13
C PHE A 172 -2.59 -9.09 -2.46
N VAL A 173 -2.61 -7.75 -2.46
CA VAL A 173 -2.32 -6.94 -3.65
C VAL A 173 -0.94 -7.28 -4.22
N TRP A 174 0.10 -7.34 -3.39
CA TRP A 174 1.44 -7.70 -3.84
C TRP A 174 1.53 -9.13 -4.37
N THR A 175 0.80 -10.07 -3.77
CA THR A 175 0.66 -11.44 -4.28
C THR A 175 0.03 -11.45 -5.68
N LEU A 176 -1.06 -10.71 -5.90
CA LEU A 176 -1.68 -10.57 -7.22
C LEU A 176 -0.75 -9.94 -8.25
N ILE A 177 0.04 -8.94 -7.86
CA ILE A 177 1.04 -8.31 -8.74
C ILE A 177 2.07 -9.36 -9.20
N LEU A 178 2.58 -10.17 -8.27
CA LEU A 178 3.54 -11.24 -8.59
C LEU A 178 2.94 -12.33 -9.49
N LEU A 179 1.70 -12.77 -9.20
CA LEU A 179 1.00 -13.74 -10.03
C LEU A 179 0.71 -13.19 -11.43
N SER A 180 0.32 -11.92 -11.53
CA SER A 180 0.11 -11.23 -12.81
C SER A 180 1.40 -11.14 -13.61
N TYR A 181 2.54 -10.87 -12.96
CA TYR A 181 3.85 -10.87 -13.60
C TYR A 181 4.24 -12.27 -14.13
N LEU A 182 4.01 -13.34 -13.34
CA LEU A 182 4.25 -14.71 -13.78
C LEU A 182 3.37 -15.07 -14.99
N ASN A 183 2.10 -14.65 -14.96
CA ASN A 183 1.15 -14.87 -16.05
C ASN A 183 1.53 -14.08 -17.33
N TYR A 184 1.93 -12.82 -17.18
CA TYR A 184 2.43 -11.97 -18.25
C TYR A 184 3.64 -12.60 -18.94
N ARG A 185 4.58 -13.13 -18.16
CA ARG A 185 5.77 -13.80 -18.68
C ARG A 185 5.46 -15.13 -19.38
N LYS A 186 4.35 -15.79 -19.04
CA LYS A 186 3.88 -17.02 -19.71
C LYS A 186 3.20 -16.71 -21.04
N HIS A 187 2.32 -15.70 -21.08
CA HIS A 187 1.49 -15.40 -22.26
C HIS A 187 2.14 -14.45 -23.27
N ARG A 188 3.06 -13.58 -22.83
CA ARG A 188 3.70 -12.59 -23.71
C ARG A 188 5.23 -12.59 -23.58
N PRO A 189 5.90 -13.71 -23.91
CA PRO A 189 7.36 -13.82 -23.76
C PRO A 189 8.14 -12.83 -24.63
N ALA A 190 7.64 -12.49 -25.83
CA ALA A 190 8.29 -11.54 -26.75
C ALA A 190 8.35 -10.11 -26.18
N LEU A 191 7.25 -9.62 -25.60
CA LEU A 191 7.21 -8.28 -24.97
C LEU A 191 8.09 -8.20 -23.71
N HIS A 192 8.19 -9.30 -22.96
CA HIS A 192 9.11 -9.36 -21.83
C HIS A 192 10.59 -9.29 -22.27
N GLN A 193 10.94 -9.91 -23.39
CA GLN A 193 12.31 -9.83 -23.92
C GLN A 193 12.67 -8.41 -24.37
N ALA A 194 11.72 -7.69 -24.96
CA ALA A 194 11.85 -6.29 -25.37
C ALA A 194 11.87 -5.27 -24.21
N SER A 195 11.55 -5.70 -22.98
CA SER A 195 11.55 -4.79 -21.82
C SER A 195 12.97 -4.34 -21.45
N LYS A 196 13.15 -3.02 -21.36
CA LYS A 196 14.42 -2.36 -21.00
C LYS A 196 14.82 -2.54 -19.54
N TYR A 197 13.85 -2.79 -18.64
CA TYR A 197 14.09 -2.99 -17.21
C TYR A 197 13.50 -4.33 -16.76
N LYS A 198 14.37 -5.31 -16.52
CA LYS A 198 14.00 -6.68 -16.14
C LYS A 198 14.17 -6.88 -14.64
N MET A 199 13.25 -7.62 -14.04
CA MET A 199 13.33 -7.97 -12.62
C MET A 199 14.60 -8.80 -12.35
N PRO A 200 15.44 -8.42 -11.37
CA PRO A 200 16.60 -9.22 -10.98
C PRO A 200 16.12 -10.58 -10.45
N GLY A 201 16.72 -11.68 -10.94
CA GLY A 201 16.33 -13.04 -10.55
C GLY A 201 15.06 -13.60 -11.22
N GLY A 202 14.33 -12.80 -12.01
CA GLY A 202 13.23 -13.26 -12.85
C GLY A 202 12.16 -14.08 -12.11
N ARG A 203 11.91 -15.32 -12.55
CA ARG A 203 10.86 -16.18 -11.95
C ARG A 203 11.23 -16.64 -10.53
N LEU A 204 12.51 -16.89 -10.27
CA LEU A 204 12.99 -17.37 -8.97
C LEU A 204 12.64 -16.34 -7.89
N MET A 205 12.90 -15.06 -8.16
CA MET A 205 12.61 -13.99 -7.21
C MET A 205 11.11 -13.89 -6.89
N CYS A 206 10.23 -14.09 -7.88
CA CYS A 206 8.79 -14.13 -7.63
C CYS A 206 8.40 -15.27 -6.67
N TYR A 207 8.94 -16.48 -6.86
CA TYR A 207 8.65 -17.60 -5.95
C TYR A 207 9.24 -17.40 -4.55
N VAL A 208 10.41 -16.78 -4.44
CA VAL A 208 10.99 -16.40 -3.14
C VAL A 208 10.07 -15.41 -2.42
N CYS A 209 9.62 -14.35 -3.10
CA CYS A 209 8.69 -13.38 -2.51
C CYS A 209 7.34 -14.01 -2.14
N LEU A 210 6.78 -14.88 -2.98
CA LEU A 210 5.53 -15.59 -2.68
C LEU A 210 5.66 -16.49 -1.47
N THR A 211 6.77 -17.24 -1.36
CA THR A 211 7.08 -18.07 -0.19
C THR A 211 7.23 -17.21 1.06
N PHE A 212 7.87 -16.05 0.97
CA PHE A 212 8.01 -15.12 2.07
C PHE A 212 6.66 -14.55 2.52
N PHE A 213 5.78 -14.15 1.60
CA PHE A 213 4.43 -13.71 1.97
C PHE A 213 3.60 -14.84 2.59
N ALA A 214 3.68 -16.06 2.05
CA ALA A 214 3.05 -17.23 2.67
C ALA A 214 3.56 -17.47 4.10
N PHE A 215 4.87 -17.35 4.32
CA PHE A 215 5.47 -17.45 5.64
C PHE A 215 4.94 -16.37 6.60
N ILE A 216 4.84 -15.10 6.15
CA ILE A 216 4.27 -14.04 6.98
C ILE A 216 2.79 -14.29 7.27
N LEU A 217 2.00 -14.75 6.31
CA LEU A 217 0.60 -15.11 6.54
C LEU A 217 0.46 -16.22 7.60
N VAL A 218 1.35 -17.22 7.58
CA VAL A 218 1.38 -18.26 8.60
C VAL A 218 1.73 -17.66 9.97
N LEU A 219 2.76 -16.81 10.05
CA LEU A 219 3.11 -16.13 11.30
C LEU A 219 1.97 -15.29 11.86
N LEU A 220 1.27 -14.56 10.99
CA LEU A 220 0.11 -13.76 11.34
C LEU A 220 -1.06 -14.64 11.80
N SER A 221 -1.27 -15.82 11.20
CA SER A 221 -2.36 -16.74 11.61
C SER A 221 -2.21 -17.31 13.02
N LEU A 222 -1.00 -17.25 13.60
CA LEU A 222 -0.73 -17.66 14.96
C LEU A 222 -1.27 -16.65 16.00
N GLU A 223 -1.49 -15.40 15.59
CA GLU A 223 -2.00 -14.32 16.43
C GLU A 223 -3.54 -14.24 16.34
N ASP A 224 -4.23 -14.15 17.48
CA ASP A 224 -5.69 -14.36 17.55
C ASP A 224 -6.50 -13.27 16.81
N ASP A 225 -6.01 -12.02 16.79
CA ASP A 225 -6.67 -10.92 16.08
C ASP A 225 -6.53 -11.05 14.56
N THR A 226 -5.36 -11.48 14.09
CA THR A 226 -5.13 -11.66 12.66
C THR A 226 -5.76 -12.96 12.14
N ARG A 227 -5.88 -14.00 12.97
CA ARG A 227 -6.60 -15.23 12.61
C ARG A 227 -8.05 -14.93 12.24
N LYS A 228 -8.74 -14.07 13.00
CA LYS A 228 -10.10 -13.62 12.67
C LYS A 228 -10.12 -12.93 11.30
N ALA A 229 -9.21 -11.98 11.06
CA ALA A 229 -9.10 -11.29 9.77
C ALA A 229 -8.81 -12.25 8.60
N LEU A 230 -7.99 -13.28 8.83
CA LEU A 230 -7.69 -14.31 7.83
C LEU A 230 -8.91 -15.19 7.51
N ILE A 231 -9.75 -15.50 8.49
CA ILE A 231 -11.01 -16.25 8.30
C ILE A 231 -12.04 -15.42 7.50
N PHE A 232 -12.06 -14.10 7.67
CA PHE A 232 -12.90 -13.20 6.86
C PHE A 232 -12.36 -12.96 5.44
N THR A 233 -11.09 -13.30 5.18
CA THR A 233 -10.46 -13.08 3.87
C THR A 233 -11.14 -13.89 2.74
N PRO A 234 -11.45 -15.19 2.90
CA PRO A 234 -12.29 -15.94 1.94
C PRO A 234 -13.66 -15.30 1.69
N LEU A 235 -14.32 -14.81 2.74
CA LEU A 235 -15.62 -14.13 2.62
C LEU A 235 -15.49 -12.86 1.76
N TRP A 236 -14.44 -12.07 1.99
CA TRP A 236 -14.11 -10.91 1.18
C TRP A 236 -13.83 -11.27 -0.29
N PHE A 237 -13.14 -12.39 -0.56
CA PHE A 237 -12.95 -12.91 -1.92
C PHE A 237 -14.25 -13.29 -2.60
N VAL A 238 -15.18 -13.90 -1.87
CA VAL A 238 -16.51 -14.24 -2.37
C VAL A 238 -17.29 -12.97 -2.69
N ILE A 239 -17.21 -11.94 -1.85
CA ILE A 239 -17.85 -10.63 -2.10
C ILE A 239 -17.23 -9.96 -3.33
N LEU A 240 -15.91 -9.95 -3.47
CA LEU A 240 -15.21 -9.37 -4.63
C LEU A 240 -15.53 -10.12 -5.92
N THR A 241 -15.57 -11.45 -5.89
CA THR A 241 -15.94 -12.24 -7.07
C THR A 241 -17.42 -12.09 -7.41
N ALA A 242 -18.32 -12.01 -6.43
CA ALA A 242 -19.74 -11.75 -6.64
C ALA A 242 -19.98 -10.35 -7.22
N THR A 243 -19.36 -9.32 -6.66
CA THR A 243 -19.45 -7.94 -7.17
C THR A 243 -18.85 -7.82 -8.57
N TYR A 244 -17.70 -8.46 -8.83
CA TYR A 244 -17.12 -8.54 -10.17
C TYR A 244 -18.05 -9.25 -11.17
N GLN A 245 -18.67 -10.37 -10.79
CA GLN A 245 -19.61 -11.09 -11.65
C GLN A 245 -20.89 -10.30 -11.92
N LEU A 246 -21.41 -9.56 -10.92
CA LEU A 246 -22.58 -8.69 -11.09
C LEU A 246 -22.29 -7.50 -12.02
N VAL A 247 -21.09 -6.93 -11.94
CA VAL A 247 -20.64 -5.86 -12.85
C VAL A 247 -20.38 -6.42 -14.26
N ARG A 248 -19.73 -7.60 -14.37
CA ARG A 248 -19.50 -8.29 -15.64
C ARG A 248 -20.80 -8.73 -16.31
N SER A 249 -21.81 -9.17 -15.56
CA SER A 249 -23.13 -9.56 -16.09
C SER A 249 -23.91 -8.38 -16.66
N LYS A 250 -23.58 -7.14 -16.28
CA LYS A 250 -24.15 -5.92 -16.87
C LYS A 250 -23.37 -5.41 -18.10
N ARG A 251 -22.33 -6.14 -18.55
CA ARG A 251 -21.62 -5.82 -19.79
C ARG A 251 -22.51 -6.15 -21.00
N HIS A 252 -22.89 -5.13 -21.76
CA HIS A 252 -23.20 -5.33 -23.17
C HIS A 252 -21.88 -5.58 -23.91
N PRO A 253 -21.76 -6.64 -24.74
CA PRO A 253 -20.58 -6.88 -25.54
C PRO A 253 -20.42 -5.73 -26.53
N ARG A 254 -19.46 -4.84 -26.30
CA ARG A 254 -19.05 -3.86 -27.30
C ARG A 254 -17.92 -4.45 -28.15
N THR A 255 -18.24 -4.52 -29.43
CA THR A 255 -17.45 -4.99 -30.57
C THR A 255 -16.01 -4.50 -30.54
N ALA A 256 -15.09 -5.46 -30.73
CA ALA A 256 -13.71 -5.19 -31.08
C ALA A 256 -13.65 -4.45 -32.42
N VAL A 257 -13.33 -3.16 -32.42
CA VAL A 257 -12.91 -2.44 -33.64
C VAL A 257 -11.92 -1.33 -33.26
N ARG A 258 -10.61 -1.59 -33.43
CA ARG A 258 -9.62 -0.76 -34.15
C ARG A 258 -8.21 -1.30 -33.91
N ASP A 259 -7.92 -2.44 -34.54
CA ASP A 259 -6.60 -2.66 -35.14
C ASP A 259 -6.71 -2.17 -36.58
N THR A 260 -6.27 -0.94 -36.85
CA THR A 260 -5.83 -0.41 -38.16
C THR A 260 -5.52 1.07 -37.99
N GLN A 261 -4.36 1.51 -38.48
CA GLN A 261 -3.67 2.81 -38.33
C GLN A 261 -2.72 2.83 -37.12
N ASP A 262 -1.40 2.71 -37.25
CA ASP A 262 -0.52 3.17 -38.31
C ASP A 262 0.52 2.10 -38.73
N SER A 263 0.51 1.84 -40.04
CA SER A 263 1.61 1.31 -40.86
C SER A 263 2.48 2.44 -41.36
#